data_AF-A0A9W6T2R8-F1
#
_entry.id   AF-A0A9W6T2R8-F1
#
_cell.length_a   1.000
_cell.length_b   1.000
_cell.length_c   1.000
_cell.angle_alpha   90.00
_cell.angle_beta   90.00
_cell.angle_gamma   90.00
#
_symmetry.space_group_name_H-M   'P 1'
#
loop_
_entity.id
_entity.type
_entity.pdbx_description
1 polymer ?
#
loop_
_entity_poly.entity_id
_entity_poly.type
_entity_poly.pdbx_seq_one_letter_code
_entity_poly.pdbx_strand_id
1 'polypeptide(L)'
;METDINLPTGSKVSLKYFHRQIKSISAETLTEQRNQKEKREPSRRTRQKHKQLKCCFAKVHRSKSVANTLGGDRVSIRPSRNKFIKNYDFNFDFPQWGWCDVTFTSVAGHITQIDFPKNCSWGSCLPNKLFEADIITYTSKSATDIANNIGNEARNSDILMIWTDCDREGEYIGYEIVQAANKTNPRMTVDSAFRAHFSFLERSHISHAARNPTKLDKKAIAAVQTRTELDLRTGASFTRFLTDLFKNEFRRELDSKTVISYGGCQFPTLGFVVDRYKRIKAFKEEKFWYIGIDIRKGNIKTTFSWERPNIFDPLTAFCFFKNAYSEAGEEGEIINIEEKPTSNWAPLPLTTVELQKDCARYFKMSAKEALDTAEKLYNQGFLSYPRTETDIFPKGMDLKKLIEKQSQSQIWGSYASTLLNENKFRQPREGKHDDKAHPPIHPIIWTDMGNFNDKEKKIYEYVTRRFLACCSKDATGSKTTVKLKWGPELFNATGLTS
;
A
#
# COMPACT_ATOMS: atom_id res chain seq x y z
N MET A 1 -45.90 -19.07 1.90
CA MET A 1 -45.96 -20.26 1.03
C MET A 1 -44.74 -21.09 1.38
N GLU A 2 -44.83 -21.76 2.52
CA GLU A 2 -45.36 -23.12 2.66
C GLU A 2 -44.24 -24.13 2.47
N THR A 3 -43.66 -24.53 3.59
CA THR A 3 -43.09 -25.87 3.77
C THR A 3 -43.65 -26.39 5.08
N ASP A 4 -44.75 -27.12 4.95
CA ASP A 4 -45.35 -27.91 6.01
C ASP A 4 -44.49 -29.15 6.29
N ILE A 5 -44.00 -29.26 7.51
CA ILE A 5 -43.73 -30.57 8.12
C ILE A 5 -44.37 -30.54 9.51
N ASN A 6 -45.50 -31.24 9.59
CA ASN A 6 -46.24 -31.57 10.80
C ASN A 6 -45.38 -32.41 11.76
N LEU A 7 -45.22 -31.95 13.01
CA LEU A 7 -44.88 -32.79 14.17
C LEU A 7 -45.91 -32.54 15.28
N PRO A 8 -46.36 -33.58 16.03
CA PRO A 8 -47.53 -33.48 16.91
C PRO A 8 -47.25 -32.74 18.23
N THR A 9 -48.31 -32.12 18.73
CA THR A 9 -48.42 -31.29 19.93
C THR A 9 -48.41 -32.08 21.24
N GLY A 10 -47.93 -31.45 22.32
CA GLY A 10 -48.44 -31.71 23.67
C GLY A 10 -47.45 -31.73 24.84
N SER A 11 -46.93 -30.57 25.27
CA SER A 11 -46.87 -30.10 26.68
C SER A 11 -45.97 -28.86 26.86
N LYS A 12 -46.43 -27.91 27.69
CA LYS A 12 -45.90 -26.54 27.87
C LYS A 12 -44.92 -26.42 29.06
N VAL A 13 -43.84 -25.67 28.80
CA VAL A 13 -43.22 -24.57 29.59
C VAL A 13 -42.69 -24.82 31.02
N SER A 14 -41.38 -24.56 31.23
CA SER A 14 -40.91 -23.57 32.23
C SER A 14 -39.41 -23.25 32.09
N LEU A 15 -39.12 -21.96 31.87
CA LEU A 15 -37.81 -21.31 31.97
C LEU A 15 -37.65 -20.79 33.41
N LYS A 16 -36.58 -21.20 34.10
CA LYS A 16 -35.89 -20.47 35.20
C LYS A 16 -34.87 -21.41 35.86
N TYR A 17 -33.59 -21.04 35.89
CA TYR A 17 -32.98 -20.47 37.09
C TYR A 17 -31.51 -20.10 36.84
N PHE A 18 -31.27 -18.80 36.95
CA PHE A 18 -30.00 -18.16 37.26
C PHE A 18 -29.60 -18.48 38.72
N HIS A 19 -28.32 -18.28 39.05
CA HIS A 19 -27.75 -18.07 40.40
C HIS A 19 -27.26 -19.26 41.24
N ARG A 20 -25.94 -19.31 41.43
CA ARG A 20 -25.15 -19.28 42.70
C ARG A 20 -23.69 -19.65 42.35
N GLN A 21 -22.62 -19.10 42.92
CA GLN A 21 -22.48 -18.54 44.27
C GLN A 21 -21.22 -17.63 44.35
N ILE A 22 -21.42 -16.40 44.83
CA ILE A 22 -20.45 -15.63 45.63
C ILE A 22 -20.94 -15.73 47.08
N LYS A 23 -20.04 -16.05 48.02
CA LYS A 23 -20.09 -15.86 49.49
C LYS A 23 -18.68 -16.21 50.02
N SER A 24 -18.07 -15.60 51.03
CA SER A 24 -18.29 -14.40 51.84
C SER A 24 -17.17 -14.34 52.90
N ILE A 25 -16.39 -13.26 52.93
CA ILE A 25 -16.14 -12.35 54.07
C ILE A 25 -15.88 -12.96 55.47
N SER A 26 -14.67 -12.69 56.00
CA SER A 26 -14.39 -12.12 57.34
C SER A 26 -12.93 -11.60 57.31
N ALA A 27 -12.67 -10.28 57.28
CA ALA A 27 -12.60 -9.38 58.43
C ALA A 27 -11.36 -9.63 59.31
N GLU A 28 -10.26 -8.95 59.00
CA GLU A 28 -9.05 -8.61 59.77
C GLU A 28 -8.01 -8.22 58.69
N THR A 29 -7.50 -7.00 58.52
CA THR A 29 -7.03 -6.03 59.51
C THR A 29 -6.93 -4.68 58.79
N LEU A 30 -7.81 -3.73 59.13
CA LEU A 30 -7.69 -2.32 58.77
C LEU A 30 -7.22 -1.60 60.03
N THR A 31 -5.91 -1.53 60.25
CA THR A 31 -5.32 -0.62 61.25
C THR A 31 -3.87 -0.39 60.89
N GLU A 32 -3.59 0.55 59.97
CA GLU A 32 -2.31 1.30 59.91
C GLU A 32 -2.29 2.32 58.76
N GLN A 33 -3.31 3.18 58.67
CA GLN A 33 -3.19 4.45 57.95
C GLN A 33 -3.96 5.55 58.67
N ARG A 34 -3.42 6.00 59.80
CA ARG A 34 -3.64 7.34 60.37
C ARG A 34 -2.71 7.52 61.57
N ASN A 35 -1.52 8.03 61.31
CA ASN A 35 -0.79 8.99 62.14
C ASN A 35 0.66 9.09 61.65
N GLN A 36 0.98 10.17 60.94
CA GLN A 36 2.08 11.07 61.33
C GLN A 36 2.14 12.24 60.34
N LYS A 37 1.62 13.38 60.81
CA LYS A 37 1.93 14.71 60.31
C LYS A 37 3.36 15.08 60.69
N GLU A 38 4.02 15.75 59.74
CA GLU A 38 4.97 16.85 59.94
C GLU A 38 6.17 16.65 60.88
N LYS A 39 7.32 16.32 60.27
CA LYS A 39 8.60 17.02 60.56
C LYS A 39 9.37 17.23 59.26
N ARG A 40 9.44 18.49 58.80
CA ARG A 40 10.35 18.94 57.75
C ARG A 40 11.62 19.44 58.43
N GLU A 41 12.74 18.77 58.17
CA GLU A 41 14.09 19.33 58.30
C GLU A 41 14.77 19.34 56.92
N PRO A 42 15.62 20.34 56.61
CA PRO A 42 16.04 20.62 55.25
C PRO A 42 17.27 19.76 54.87
N SER A 43 17.08 18.69 54.09
CA SER A 43 18.21 17.94 53.55
C SER A 43 18.77 18.63 52.30
N ARG A 44 20.05 19.01 52.40
CA ARG A 44 20.93 19.61 51.39
C ARG A 44 20.70 19.06 49.98
N ARG A 45 20.43 19.96 49.03
CA ARG A 45 20.43 19.69 47.59
C ARG A 45 21.84 19.34 47.11
N THR A 46 22.15 18.05 47.04
CA THR A 46 23.22 17.57 46.18
C THR A 46 22.69 17.59 44.74
N ARG A 47 23.21 18.50 43.91
CA ARG A 47 22.99 18.51 42.45
C ARG A 47 23.56 17.20 41.87
N GLN A 48 22.76 16.15 41.80
CA GLN A 48 23.00 15.05 40.88
C GLN A 48 22.86 15.63 39.47
N LYS A 49 23.97 15.75 38.74
CA LYS A 49 23.95 15.98 37.30
C LYS A 49 23.23 14.78 36.68
N HIS A 50 21.93 14.90 36.42
CA HIS A 50 21.23 13.95 35.55
C HIS A 50 21.97 13.93 34.21
N LYS A 51 22.53 12.77 33.85
CA LYS A 51 23.16 12.56 32.54
C LYS A 51 22.05 12.69 31.50
N GLN A 52 22.01 13.81 30.80
CA GLN A 52 21.04 14.07 29.74
C GLN A 52 21.47 13.24 28.52
N LEU A 53 20.72 12.19 28.21
CA LEU A 53 21.01 11.27 27.10
C LEU A 53 20.82 12.00 25.78
N LYS A 54 21.81 11.89 24.87
CA LYS A 54 21.74 12.51 23.55
C LYS A 54 21.28 11.52 22.49
N CYS A 55 20.20 11.85 21.79
CA CYS A 55 19.61 11.02 20.74
C CYS A 55 19.78 11.64 19.36
N CYS A 56 20.27 10.89 18.37
CA CYS A 56 20.29 11.31 16.97
C CYS A 56 19.21 10.56 16.18
N PHE A 57 18.27 11.28 15.58
CA PHE A 57 17.16 10.72 14.82
C PHE A 57 17.30 11.08 13.34
N ALA A 58 17.07 10.14 12.41
CA ALA A 58 17.24 10.41 10.98
C ALA A 58 16.06 9.87 10.15
N LYS A 59 15.51 10.71 9.27
CA LYS A 59 14.39 10.40 8.36
C LYS A 59 14.68 10.86 6.93
N VAL A 60 14.08 10.22 5.91
CA VAL A 60 14.26 10.62 4.50
C VAL A 60 13.52 11.92 4.16
N HIS A 61 12.29 12.11 4.66
CA HIS A 61 11.49 13.30 4.36
C HIS A 61 10.75 13.83 5.60
N ARG A 62 10.40 15.13 5.61
CA ARG A 62 9.54 15.75 6.64
C ARG A 62 10.03 15.56 8.09
N SER A 63 11.34 15.58 8.33
CA SER A 63 11.94 15.64 9.67
C SER A 63 11.31 16.74 10.54
N LYS A 64 11.03 17.91 9.95
CA LYS A 64 10.27 19.01 10.58
C LYS A 64 8.94 18.57 11.19
N SER A 65 8.13 17.78 10.47
CA SER A 65 6.78 17.39 10.94
C SER A 65 6.86 16.45 12.14
N VAL A 66 7.78 15.49 12.07
CA VAL A 66 8.01 14.52 13.16
C VAL A 66 8.63 15.24 14.37
N ALA A 67 9.61 16.10 14.15
CA ALA A 67 10.23 16.90 15.20
C ALA A 67 9.21 17.81 15.90
N ASN A 68 8.39 18.55 15.15
CA ASN A 68 7.32 19.38 15.72
C ASN A 68 6.25 18.55 16.46
N THR A 69 6.02 17.32 16.02
CA THR A 69 5.09 16.41 16.70
C THR A 69 5.63 15.99 18.05
N LEU A 70 6.91 15.59 18.12
CA LEU A 70 7.54 15.11 19.34
C LEU A 70 7.93 16.24 20.29
N GLY A 71 8.59 17.29 19.78
CA GLY A 71 9.05 18.44 20.56
C GLY A 71 8.01 19.51 20.83
N GLY A 72 6.85 19.45 20.17
CA GLY A 72 5.80 20.47 20.30
C GLY A 72 6.28 21.85 19.85
N ASP A 73 5.94 22.89 20.60
CA ASP A 73 6.33 24.27 20.30
C ASP A 73 7.80 24.59 20.67
N ARG A 74 8.54 23.63 21.23
CA ARG A 74 9.90 23.81 21.76
C ARG A 74 10.96 23.16 20.87
N VAL A 75 10.83 23.30 19.56
CA VAL A 75 11.81 22.80 18.58
C VAL A 75 12.72 23.94 18.13
N SER A 76 14.02 23.80 18.40
CA SER A 76 15.05 24.69 17.87
C SER A 76 15.56 24.16 16.52
N ILE A 77 15.84 25.05 15.56
CA ILE A 77 16.32 24.66 14.22
C ILE A 77 17.77 25.13 14.07
N ARG A 78 18.68 24.18 13.82
CA ARG A 78 20.07 24.43 13.44
C ARG A 78 20.31 24.11 11.97
N PRO A 79 21.08 24.94 11.24
CA PRO A 79 21.48 24.63 9.87
C PRO A 79 22.52 23.50 9.82
N SER A 80 22.45 22.66 8.80
CA SER A 80 23.55 21.79 8.40
C SER A 80 24.33 22.41 7.24
N ARG A 81 25.46 21.81 6.84
CA ARG A 81 26.20 22.21 5.63
C ARG A 81 25.40 22.00 4.34
N ASN A 82 24.47 21.03 4.34
CA ASN A 82 23.57 20.84 3.22
C ASN A 82 22.41 21.85 3.30
N LYS A 83 22.15 22.56 2.20
CA LYS A 83 21.12 23.62 2.13
C LYS A 83 19.71 23.12 2.50
N PHE A 84 19.39 21.87 2.15
CA PHE A 84 18.06 21.29 2.28
C PHE A 84 17.86 20.51 3.59
N ILE A 85 18.94 20.06 4.23
CA ILE A 85 18.88 19.30 5.48
C ILE A 85 19.10 20.24 6.67
N LYS A 86 18.22 20.14 7.67
CA LYS A 86 18.28 20.90 8.93
C LYS A 86 18.31 19.94 10.11
N ASN A 87 18.84 20.41 11.22
CA ASN A 87 18.83 19.70 12.50
C ASN A 87 17.78 20.35 13.40
N TYR A 88 16.93 19.54 14.01
CA TYR A 88 15.82 19.96 14.85
C TYR A 88 16.09 19.45 16.26
N ASP A 89 16.38 20.36 17.19
CA ASP A 89 16.71 20.01 18.57
C ASP A 89 15.51 20.25 19.48
N PHE A 90 15.19 19.25 20.31
CA PHE A 90 14.11 19.33 21.29
C PHE A 90 14.33 18.34 22.43
N ASN A 91 13.54 18.48 23.49
CA ASN A 91 13.52 17.52 24.59
C ASN A 91 12.34 16.56 24.45
N PHE A 92 12.59 15.27 24.72
CA PHE A 92 11.54 14.26 24.74
C PHE A 92 11.78 13.24 25.84
N ASP A 93 10.71 12.80 26.47
CA ASP A 93 10.73 11.80 27.54
C ASP A 93 10.43 10.41 26.97
N PHE A 94 11.45 9.56 26.95
CA PHE A 94 11.34 8.18 26.47
C PHE A 94 11.10 7.24 27.64
N PRO A 95 10.15 6.29 27.55
CA PRO A 95 9.91 5.32 28.63
C PRO A 95 11.15 4.52 29.03
N GLN A 96 12.04 4.20 28.08
CA GLN A 96 13.25 3.41 28.36
C GLN A 96 14.43 4.25 28.90
N TRP A 97 14.45 5.56 28.65
CA TRP A 97 15.64 6.40 28.83
C TRP A 97 15.40 7.69 29.64
N GLY A 98 14.14 7.99 29.95
CA GLY A 98 13.74 9.25 30.56
C GLY A 98 13.92 10.45 29.61
N TRP A 99 14.13 11.62 30.22
CA TRP A 99 14.35 12.88 29.52
C TRP A 99 15.65 12.88 28.71
N CYS A 100 15.51 13.01 27.39
CA CYS A 100 16.62 13.04 26.44
C CYS A 100 16.68 14.39 25.70
N ASP A 101 17.90 14.80 25.34
CA ASP A 101 18.16 15.82 24.31
C ASP A 101 18.15 15.13 22.95
N VAL A 102 17.18 15.48 22.11
CA VAL A 102 17.01 14.88 20.79
C VAL A 102 17.46 15.86 19.73
N THR A 103 18.36 15.41 18.85
CA THR A 103 18.64 16.06 17.58
C THR A 103 18.04 15.20 16.47
N PHE A 104 17.04 15.74 15.77
CA PHE A 104 16.41 15.10 14.63
C PHE A 104 16.93 15.71 13.34
N THR A 105 17.49 14.89 12.46
CA THR A 105 18.00 15.28 11.14
C THR A 105 17.37 14.44 10.04
N SER A 106 17.82 14.60 8.80
CA SER A 106 17.29 13.88 7.65
C SER A 106 18.34 13.50 6.61
N VAL A 107 18.00 12.52 5.79
CA VAL A 107 18.72 12.12 4.58
C VAL A 107 17.90 12.47 3.33
N ALA A 108 18.45 12.30 2.14
CA ALA A 108 17.75 12.52 0.87
C ALA A 108 17.89 11.29 -0.02
N GLY A 109 17.20 10.21 0.36
CA GLY A 109 17.35 8.88 -0.22
C GLY A 109 18.61 8.16 0.28
N HIS A 110 19.15 7.27 -0.55
CA HIS A 110 20.37 6.52 -0.27
C HIS A 110 21.59 7.42 -0.08
N ILE A 111 22.46 7.04 0.87
CA ILE A 111 23.70 7.76 1.17
C ILE A 111 24.86 7.19 0.34
N THR A 112 24.85 5.88 0.11
CA THR A 112 25.90 5.11 -0.52
C THR A 112 25.50 4.62 -1.91
N GLN A 113 26.50 4.33 -2.72
CA GLN A 113 26.40 3.68 -4.01
C GLN A 113 27.39 2.53 -4.04
N ILE A 114 27.07 1.51 -4.85
CA ILE A 114 27.97 0.40 -5.13
C ILE A 114 28.41 0.46 -6.59
N ASP A 115 29.67 0.11 -6.85
CA ASP A 115 30.22 -0.02 -8.21
C ASP A 115 31.38 -1.02 -8.21
N PHE A 116 31.89 -1.36 -9.38
CA PHE A 116 33.12 -2.10 -9.53
C PHE A 116 34.35 -1.19 -9.36
N PRO A 117 35.49 -1.73 -8.89
CA PRO A 117 36.74 -0.98 -8.87
C PRO A 117 37.19 -0.60 -10.29
N LYS A 118 38.05 0.42 -10.41
CA LYS A 118 38.44 1.04 -11.70
C LYS A 118 39.07 0.05 -12.70
N ASN A 119 39.78 -0.97 -12.21
CA ASN A 119 40.35 -2.05 -13.03
C ASN A 119 39.29 -2.95 -13.67
N CYS A 120 38.03 -2.88 -13.21
CA CYS A 120 36.87 -3.55 -13.78
C CYS A 120 35.94 -2.58 -14.53
N SER A 121 36.46 -1.42 -14.97
CA SER A 121 35.71 -0.49 -15.82
C SER A 121 35.46 -1.07 -17.23
N TRP A 122 34.52 -0.47 -17.98
CA TRP A 122 34.19 -0.96 -19.32
C TRP A 122 35.41 -0.87 -20.24
N GLY A 123 35.79 -2.01 -20.83
CA GLY A 123 36.95 -2.15 -21.70
C GLY A 123 38.22 -2.55 -20.95
N SER A 124 38.24 -2.49 -19.61
CA SER A 124 39.37 -2.93 -18.78
C SER A 124 39.26 -4.39 -18.32
N CYS A 125 38.06 -4.97 -18.29
CA CYS A 125 37.87 -6.39 -17.99
C CYS A 125 36.79 -7.02 -18.87
N LEU A 126 36.89 -8.34 -19.05
CA LEU A 126 35.86 -9.12 -19.74
C LEU A 126 34.55 -9.10 -18.92
N PRO A 127 33.37 -9.06 -19.58
CA PRO A 127 32.09 -9.00 -18.87
C PRO A 127 31.84 -10.16 -17.92
N ASN A 128 32.29 -11.38 -18.24
CA ASN A 128 32.11 -12.55 -17.37
C ASN A 128 32.86 -12.42 -16.02
N LYS A 129 33.96 -11.67 -15.96
CA LYS A 129 34.71 -11.47 -14.72
C LYS A 129 33.95 -10.61 -13.70
N LEU A 130 32.94 -9.85 -14.12
CA LEU A 130 32.14 -9.00 -13.23
C LEU A 130 31.25 -9.80 -12.28
N PHE A 131 31.00 -11.08 -12.54
CA PHE A 131 30.29 -11.96 -11.60
C PHE A 131 31.10 -12.24 -10.34
N GLU A 132 32.43 -12.23 -10.42
CA GLU A 132 33.34 -12.53 -9.31
C GLU A 132 34.10 -11.29 -8.81
N ALA A 133 34.09 -10.19 -9.57
CA ALA A 133 34.80 -8.97 -9.21
C ALA A 133 34.35 -8.41 -7.85
N ASP A 134 35.29 -7.85 -7.09
CA ASP A 134 34.99 -7.14 -5.86
C ASP A 134 34.06 -5.94 -6.14
N ILE A 135 33.22 -5.61 -5.15
CA ILE A 135 32.34 -4.44 -5.19
C ILE A 135 32.86 -3.41 -4.18
N ILE A 136 32.93 -2.16 -4.63
CA ILE A 136 33.25 -1.03 -3.77
C ILE A 136 31.98 -0.27 -3.40
N THR A 137 31.85 0.07 -2.12
CA THR A 137 30.78 0.93 -1.61
C THR A 137 31.35 2.29 -1.26
N TYR A 138 30.78 3.36 -1.80
CA TYR A 138 31.22 4.72 -1.53
C TYR A 138 30.04 5.66 -1.29
N THR A 139 30.28 6.75 -0.54
CA THR A 139 29.27 7.80 -0.32
C THR A 139 29.11 8.62 -1.59
N SER A 140 27.87 8.78 -2.06
CA SER A 140 27.61 9.59 -3.26
C SER A 140 28.01 11.05 -3.04
N LYS A 141 28.50 11.73 -4.09
CA LYS A 141 28.95 13.13 -3.98
C LYS A 141 27.87 14.06 -3.41
N SER A 142 26.61 13.83 -3.80
CA SER A 142 25.45 14.59 -3.31
C SER A 142 25.10 14.29 -1.85
N ALA A 143 25.47 13.13 -1.31
CA ALA A 143 25.19 12.72 0.06
C ALA A 143 26.36 12.93 1.04
N THR A 144 27.54 13.36 0.57
CA THR A 144 28.72 13.58 1.43
C THR A 144 28.44 14.51 2.61
N ASP A 145 27.83 15.67 2.35
CA ASP A 145 27.48 16.62 3.42
C ASP A 145 26.44 16.07 4.40
N ILE A 146 25.52 15.22 3.90
CA ILE A 146 24.50 14.55 4.70
C ILE A 146 25.15 13.52 5.62
N ALA A 147 26.02 12.67 5.08
CA ALA A 147 26.77 11.67 5.85
C ALA A 147 27.65 12.32 6.92
N ASN A 148 28.33 13.42 6.57
CA ASN A 148 29.13 14.20 7.51
C ASN A 148 28.27 14.82 8.61
N ASN A 149 27.06 15.32 8.29
CA ASN A 149 26.14 15.84 9.29
C ASN A 149 25.70 14.74 10.27
N ILE A 150 25.31 13.56 9.77
CA ILE A 150 24.98 12.40 10.61
C ILE A 150 26.15 12.05 11.53
N GLY A 151 27.36 11.96 10.99
CA GLY A 151 28.55 11.66 11.78
C GLY A 151 28.83 12.72 12.85
N ASN A 152 28.65 14.01 12.54
CA ASN A 152 28.87 15.09 13.50
C ASN A 152 27.86 15.05 14.66
N GLU A 153 26.57 14.86 14.36
CA GLU A 153 25.53 14.79 15.39
C GLU A 153 25.66 13.49 16.21
N ALA A 154 26.00 12.37 15.57
CA ALA A 154 26.19 11.08 16.24
C ALA A 154 27.44 11.02 17.14
N ARG A 155 28.46 11.87 16.92
CA ARG A 155 29.74 11.84 17.65
C ARG A 155 29.56 11.83 19.17
N ASN A 156 28.60 12.61 19.67
CA ASN A 156 28.30 12.73 21.10
C ASN A 156 26.94 12.14 21.49
N SER A 157 26.30 11.37 20.59
CA SER A 157 25.04 10.71 20.89
C SER A 157 25.27 9.39 21.62
N ASP A 158 24.36 9.08 22.54
CA ASP A 158 24.31 7.80 23.23
C ASP A 158 23.38 6.82 22.51
N ILE A 159 22.36 7.34 21.80
CA ILE A 159 21.33 6.56 21.13
C ILE A 159 21.14 7.07 19.70
N LEU A 160 21.01 6.15 18.76
CA LEU A 160 20.60 6.41 17.37
C LEU A 160 19.25 5.72 17.12
N MET A 161 18.26 6.49 16.67
CA MET A 161 16.95 5.96 16.29
C MET A 161 16.64 6.29 14.83
N ILE A 162 16.29 5.26 14.06
CA ILE A 162 15.99 5.35 12.64
C ILE A 162 14.50 5.58 12.43
N TRP A 163 14.19 6.61 11.63
CA TRP A 163 12.84 7.09 11.30
C TRP A 163 12.58 7.10 9.79
N THR A 164 13.31 6.31 9.02
CA THR A 164 13.05 6.09 7.59
C THR A 164 11.67 5.46 7.39
N ASP A 165 11.12 5.52 6.17
CA ASP A 165 9.83 4.88 5.88
C ASP A 165 9.92 3.36 6.11
N CYS A 166 8.82 2.69 6.49
CA CYS A 166 8.86 1.32 7.02
C CYS A 166 8.74 0.23 5.94
N ASP A 167 9.46 0.41 4.83
CA ASP A 167 9.66 -0.60 3.80
C ASP A 167 11.11 -1.14 3.80
N ARG A 168 11.40 -2.09 2.91
CA ARG A 168 12.75 -2.68 2.81
C ARG A 168 13.82 -1.64 2.45
N GLU A 169 13.50 -0.71 1.55
CA GLU A 169 14.41 0.35 1.14
C GLU A 169 14.72 1.31 2.30
N GLY A 170 13.70 1.71 3.07
CA GLY A 170 13.87 2.52 4.27
C GLY A 170 14.69 1.80 5.35
N GLU A 171 14.56 0.49 5.48
CA GLU A 171 15.39 -0.30 6.39
C GLU A 171 16.87 -0.30 5.97
N TYR A 172 17.14 -0.45 4.66
CA TYR A 172 18.49 -0.36 4.11
C TYR A 172 19.08 1.06 4.25
N ILE A 173 18.30 2.11 4.01
CA ILE A 173 18.73 3.50 4.28
C ILE A 173 19.03 3.69 5.78
N GLY A 174 18.25 3.05 6.66
CA GLY A 174 18.53 2.97 8.09
C GLY A 174 19.90 2.41 8.38
N TYR A 175 20.27 1.30 7.73
CA TYR A 175 21.61 0.73 7.80
C TYR A 175 22.69 1.71 7.29
N GLU A 176 22.46 2.41 6.18
CA GLU A 176 23.41 3.40 5.67
C GLU A 176 23.65 4.56 6.65
N ILE A 177 22.59 5.01 7.35
CA ILE A 177 22.69 6.03 8.41
C ILE A 177 23.55 5.51 9.56
N VAL A 178 23.34 4.26 10.00
CA VAL A 178 24.15 3.62 11.04
C VAL A 178 25.61 3.58 10.62
N GLN A 179 25.91 3.20 9.37
CA GLN A 179 27.28 3.19 8.85
C GLN A 179 27.92 4.59 8.83
N ALA A 180 27.15 5.62 8.44
CA ALA A 180 27.63 7.00 8.47
C ALA A 180 27.93 7.48 9.91
N ALA A 181 27.08 7.13 10.87
CA ALA A 181 27.27 7.43 12.29
C ALA A 181 28.45 6.66 12.91
N ASN A 182 28.63 5.40 12.53
CA ASN A 182 29.68 4.53 13.05
C ASN A 182 31.09 5.08 12.78
N LYS A 183 31.28 5.75 11.63
CA LYS A 183 32.56 6.39 11.24
C LYS A 183 33.08 7.40 12.27
N THR A 184 32.19 8.04 13.02
CA THR A 184 32.56 9.05 14.03
C THR A 184 32.30 8.58 15.46
N ASN A 185 31.40 7.61 15.66
CA ASN A 185 31.09 7.02 16.96
C ASN A 185 30.95 5.49 16.81
N PRO A 186 32.02 4.72 17.09
CA PRO A 186 32.02 3.25 16.92
C PRO A 186 30.98 2.50 17.75
N ARG A 187 30.38 3.14 18.77
CA ARG A 187 29.27 2.56 19.56
C ARG A 187 27.97 2.49 18.77
N MET A 188 27.82 3.28 17.70
CA MET A 188 26.64 3.27 16.84
C MET A 188 26.76 2.11 15.86
N THR A 189 26.09 1.00 16.16
CA THR A 189 26.11 -0.23 15.38
C THR A 189 24.67 -0.62 15.04
N VAL A 190 24.48 -1.57 14.14
CA VAL A 190 23.14 -2.06 13.78
C VAL A 190 22.42 -2.62 15.01
N ASP A 191 23.16 -3.28 15.91
CA ASP A 191 22.62 -3.86 17.13
C ASP A 191 22.29 -2.84 18.22
N SER A 192 23.03 -1.73 18.29
CA SER A 192 22.77 -0.66 19.27
C SER A 192 21.73 0.34 18.79
N ALA A 193 21.53 0.49 17.48
CA ALA A 193 20.51 1.36 16.91
C ALA A 193 19.08 0.87 17.20
N PHE A 194 18.14 1.81 17.15
CA PHE A 194 16.72 1.58 17.37
C PHE A 194 15.93 1.96 16.12
N ARG A 195 14.78 1.31 15.91
CA ARG A 195 13.92 1.51 14.74
C ARG A 195 12.52 1.94 15.18
N ALA A 196 12.06 3.09 14.70
CA ALA A 196 10.69 3.55 14.90
C ALA A 196 9.79 3.04 13.77
N HIS A 197 8.70 2.34 14.09
CA HIS A 197 7.72 1.85 13.11
C HIS A 197 6.50 2.76 13.03
N PHE A 198 6.18 3.23 11.83
CA PHE A 198 5.02 4.07 11.58
C PHE A 198 4.46 3.89 10.16
N SER A 199 3.14 4.06 10.02
CA SER A 199 2.41 3.94 8.74
C SER A 199 1.69 5.22 8.35
N PHE A 200 1.64 6.21 9.25
CA PHE A 200 1.03 7.52 9.06
C PHE A 200 1.69 8.55 9.99
N LEU A 201 1.58 9.83 9.61
CA LEU A 201 2.26 10.96 10.27
C LEU A 201 1.39 11.70 11.31
N GLU A 202 0.35 11.05 11.83
CA GLU A 202 -0.50 11.61 12.89
C GLU A 202 0.23 11.63 14.25
N ARG A 203 -0.06 12.64 15.09
CA ARG A 203 0.62 12.86 16.37
C ARG A 203 0.61 11.66 17.30
N SER A 204 -0.53 10.98 17.41
CA SER A 204 -0.70 9.76 18.22
C SER A 204 0.22 8.64 17.76
N HIS A 205 0.31 8.41 16.45
CA HIS A 205 1.09 7.32 15.86
C HIS A 205 2.59 7.55 15.97
N ILE A 206 3.04 8.75 15.66
CA ILE A 206 4.44 9.15 15.81
C ILE A 206 4.87 9.08 17.29
N SER A 207 4.01 9.53 18.20
CA SER A 207 4.24 9.43 19.64
C SER A 207 4.31 7.98 20.14
N HIS A 208 3.53 7.08 19.55
CA HIS A 208 3.56 5.65 19.84
C HIS A 208 4.85 4.99 19.32
N ALA A 209 5.25 5.32 18.08
CA ALA A 209 6.47 4.82 17.44
C ALA A 209 7.73 5.21 18.21
N ALA A 210 7.81 6.46 18.70
CA ALA A 210 8.93 6.94 19.51
C ALA A 210 9.06 6.21 20.85
N ARG A 211 7.94 5.78 21.44
CA ARG A 211 7.89 5.14 22.75
C ARG A 211 8.08 3.62 22.70
N ASN A 212 7.83 3.00 21.54
CA ASN A 212 7.94 1.56 21.33
C ASN A 212 8.91 1.22 20.18
N PRO A 213 10.19 1.64 20.27
CA PRO A 213 11.15 1.32 19.23
C PRO A 213 11.52 -0.17 19.25
N THR A 214 11.84 -0.69 18.07
CA THR A 214 12.34 -2.05 17.86
C THR A 214 13.81 -2.01 17.41
N LYS A 215 14.35 -3.14 16.94
CA LYS A 215 15.67 -3.22 16.31
C LYS A 215 15.54 -3.22 14.80
N LEU A 216 16.61 -2.82 14.12
CA LEU A 216 16.64 -2.89 12.67
C LEU A 216 16.53 -4.35 12.20
N ASP A 217 15.79 -4.57 11.12
CA ASP A 217 15.65 -5.88 10.49
C ASP A 217 16.84 -6.17 9.57
N LYS A 218 17.80 -6.93 10.11
CA LYS A 218 18.99 -7.39 9.38
C LYS A 218 18.64 -8.22 8.14
N LYS A 219 17.51 -8.95 8.12
CA LYS A 219 17.10 -9.75 6.97
C LYS A 219 16.59 -8.86 5.85
N ALA A 220 15.82 -7.83 6.17
CA ALA A 220 15.38 -6.83 5.20
C ALA A 220 16.58 -6.07 4.60
N ILE A 221 17.54 -5.67 5.43
CA ILE A 221 18.81 -5.05 4.98
C ILE A 221 19.54 -5.98 4.01
N ALA A 222 19.76 -7.24 4.40
CA ALA A 222 20.46 -8.22 3.56
C ALA A 222 19.73 -8.49 2.23
N ALA A 223 18.40 -8.48 2.22
CA ALA A 223 17.61 -8.64 1.01
C ALA A 223 17.83 -7.50 0.01
N VAL A 224 17.86 -6.24 0.47
CA VAL A 224 18.14 -5.09 -0.39
C VAL A 224 19.59 -5.16 -0.90
N GLN A 225 20.57 -5.44 -0.04
CA GLN A 225 21.97 -5.61 -0.45
C GLN A 225 22.13 -6.65 -1.54
N THR A 226 21.52 -7.83 -1.34
CA THR A 226 21.56 -8.93 -2.30
C THR A 226 20.94 -8.51 -3.63
N ARG A 227 19.78 -7.84 -3.61
CA ARG A 227 19.14 -7.33 -4.83
C ARG A 227 20.02 -6.32 -5.55
N THR A 228 20.57 -5.34 -4.84
CA THR A 228 21.42 -4.29 -5.43
C THR A 228 22.67 -4.89 -6.08
N GLU A 229 23.32 -5.84 -5.43
CA GLU A 229 24.49 -6.55 -5.97
C GLU A 229 24.13 -7.39 -7.21
N LEU A 230 23.05 -8.18 -7.15
CA LEU A 230 22.58 -8.97 -8.29
C LEU A 230 22.26 -8.08 -9.50
N ASP A 231 21.55 -6.97 -9.28
CA ASP A 231 21.20 -6.01 -10.32
C ASP A 231 22.47 -5.39 -10.94
N LEU A 232 23.47 -5.02 -10.12
CA LEU A 232 24.74 -4.48 -10.60
C LEU A 232 25.52 -5.52 -11.43
N ARG A 233 25.70 -6.74 -10.90
CA ARG A 233 26.48 -7.80 -11.56
C ARG A 233 25.84 -8.24 -12.86
N THR A 234 24.57 -8.63 -12.82
CA THR A 234 23.87 -9.11 -14.02
C THR A 234 23.68 -7.97 -15.02
N GLY A 235 23.26 -6.79 -14.56
CA GLY A 235 23.05 -5.62 -15.41
C GLY A 235 24.32 -5.20 -16.13
N ALA A 236 25.42 -4.99 -15.40
CA ALA A 236 26.69 -4.58 -16.02
C ALA A 236 27.26 -5.66 -16.94
N SER A 237 27.25 -6.94 -16.54
CA SER A 237 27.82 -8.04 -17.34
C SER A 237 27.10 -8.18 -18.67
N PHE A 238 25.77 -8.33 -18.66
CA PHE A 238 25.01 -8.51 -19.88
C PHE A 238 24.94 -7.23 -20.71
N THR A 239 24.83 -6.04 -20.09
CA THR A 239 24.83 -4.77 -20.84
C THR A 239 26.12 -4.58 -21.60
N ARG A 240 27.28 -4.81 -20.97
CA ARG A 240 28.59 -4.68 -21.64
C ARG A 240 28.73 -5.72 -22.73
N PHE A 241 28.40 -6.99 -22.43
CA PHE A 241 28.45 -8.07 -23.42
C PHE A 241 27.58 -7.79 -24.65
N LEU A 242 26.30 -7.48 -24.46
CA LEU A 242 25.36 -7.22 -25.56
C LEU A 242 25.75 -5.98 -26.35
N THR A 243 26.13 -4.90 -25.66
CA THR A 243 26.57 -3.69 -26.34
C THR A 243 27.82 -3.96 -27.16
N ASP A 244 28.85 -4.61 -26.61
CA ASP A 244 30.09 -4.89 -27.34
C ASP A 244 29.87 -5.85 -28.52
N LEU A 245 29.03 -6.87 -28.35
CA LEU A 245 28.66 -7.83 -29.41
C LEU A 245 28.00 -7.13 -30.60
N PHE A 246 27.01 -6.29 -30.32
CA PHE A 246 26.14 -5.70 -31.34
C PHE A 246 26.60 -4.33 -31.85
N LYS A 247 27.60 -3.72 -31.20
CA LYS A 247 28.16 -2.42 -31.60
C LYS A 247 28.65 -2.41 -33.05
N ASN A 248 29.20 -3.51 -33.55
CA ASN A 248 29.71 -3.60 -34.92
C ASN A 248 28.62 -3.96 -35.94
N GLU A 249 27.63 -4.74 -35.52
CA GLU A 249 26.56 -5.25 -36.37
C GLU A 249 25.54 -4.14 -36.72
N PHE A 250 25.16 -3.32 -35.74
CA PHE A 250 24.19 -2.23 -35.93
C PHE A 250 24.84 -0.85 -36.04
N ARG A 251 26.13 -0.78 -36.38
CA ARG A 251 26.93 0.47 -36.49
C ARG A 251 26.31 1.52 -37.42
N ARG A 252 25.50 1.08 -38.40
CA ARG A 252 24.79 1.95 -39.37
C ARG A 252 23.43 2.43 -38.89
N GLU A 253 22.81 1.72 -37.94
CA GLU A 253 21.43 1.95 -37.50
C GLU A 253 21.35 2.54 -36.09
N LEU A 254 22.35 2.26 -35.26
CA LEU A 254 22.48 2.76 -33.90
C LEU A 254 23.58 3.81 -33.84
N ASP A 255 23.30 4.93 -33.16
CA ASP A 255 24.34 5.89 -32.82
C ASP A 255 25.48 5.17 -32.06
N SER A 256 26.73 5.56 -32.33
CA SER A 256 27.95 5.07 -31.70
C SER A 256 27.93 5.08 -30.16
N LYS A 257 27.00 5.86 -29.57
CA LYS A 257 26.76 5.99 -28.12
C LYS A 257 25.63 5.12 -27.58
N THR A 258 24.96 4.34 -28.41
CA THR A 258 23.81 3.53 -27.99
C THR A 258 24.25 2.40 -27.08
N VAL A 259 23.64 2.32 -25.89
CA VAL A 259 23.86 1.24 -24.93
C VAL A 259 22.70 0.26 -25.00
N ILE A 260 23.00 -1.00 -25.26
CA ILE A 260 22.02 -2.08 -25.23
C ILE A 260 21.98 -2.62 -23.81
N SER A 261 21.07 -2.07 -23.01
CA SER A 261 20.92 -2.43 -21.60
C SER A 261 20.22 -3.77 -21.39
N TYR A 262 20.69 -4.49 -20.37
CA TYR A 262 20.02 -5.66 -19.82
C TYR A 262 19.77 -5.43 -18.33
N GLY A 263 18.63 -5.91 -17.84
CA GLY A 263 18.34 -5.99 -16.42
C GLY A 263 17.43 -7.18 -16.15
N GLY A 264 17.67 -7.90 -15.05
CA GLY A 264 16.95 -9.14 -14.74
C GLY A 264 15.43 -8.98 -14.68
N CYS A 265 14.93 -7.80 -14.30
CA CYS A 265 13.50 -7.47 -14.31
C CYS A 265 13.06 -6.70 -15.59
N GLN A 266 13.92 -5.82 -16.13
CA GLN A 266 13.62 -5.05 -17.34
C GLN A 266 13.39 -5.96 -18.56
N PHE A 267 14.20 -7.01 -18.70
CA PHE A 267 14.16 -7.94 -19.82
C PHE A 267 12.82 -8.72 -19.92
N PRO A 268 12.36 -9.45 -18.88
CA PRO A 268 11.06 -10.11 -18.93
C PRO A 268 9.88 -9.13 -19.02
N THR A 269 10.01 -7.92 -18.47
CA THR A 269 8.98 -6.87 -18.60
C THR A 269 8.78 -6.47 -20.06
N LEU A 270 9.87 -6.25 -20.81
CA LEU A 270 9.80 -6.04 -22.27
C LEU A 270 9.26 -7.29 -22.98
N GLY A 271 9.59 -8.48 -22.47
CA GLY A 271 9.07 -9.75 -22.93
C GLY A 271 7.54 -9.80 -23.02
N PHE A 272 6.81 -9.31 -22.01
CA PHE A 272 5.34 -9.25 -22.05
C PHE A 272 4.79 -8.37 -23.18
N VAL A 273 5.47 -7.25 -23.46
CA VAL A 273 5.08 -6.32 -24.54
C VAL A 273 5.32 -6.98 -25.90
N VAL A 274 6.49 -7.59 -26.09
CA VAL A 274 6.86 -8.28 -27.33
C VAL A 274 5.99 -9.51 -27.57
N ASP A 275 5.69 -10.29 -26.54
CA ASP A 275 4.79 -11.44 -26.62
C ASP A 275 3.38 -11.00 -27.07
N ARG A 276 2.82 -9.96 -26.44
CA ARG A 276 1.53 -9.39 -26.86
C ARG A 276 1.56 -8.93 -28.31
N TYR A 277 2.61 -8.22 -28.72
CA TYR A 277 2.78 -7.78 -30.11
C TYR A 277 2.80 -8.96 -31.09
N LYS A 278 3.58 -10.01 -30.79
CA LYS A 278 3.66 -11.21 -31.62
C LYS A 278 2.32 -11.93 -31.72
N ARG A 279 1.57 -12.04 -30.62
CA ARG A 279 0.21 -12.63 -30.63
C ARG A 279 -0.75 -11.83 -31.51
N ILE A 280 -0.70 -10.50 -31.45
CA ILE A 280 -1.51 -9.63 -32.32
C ILE A 280 -1.12 -9.81 -33.78
N LYS A 281 0.19 -9.86 -34.09
CA LYS A 281 0.68 -10.05 -35.47
C LYS A 281 0.36 -11.44 -36.04
N ALA A 282 0.40 -12.46 -35.19
CA ALA A 282 0.07 -13.84 -35.57
C ALA A 282 -1.44 -14.13 -35.56
N PHE A 283 -2.27 -13.19 -35.06
CA PHE A 283 -3.71 -13.36 -35.02
C PHE A 283 -4.25 -13.44 -36.44
N LYS A 284 -4.90 -14.54 -36.77
CA LYS A 284 -5.63 -14.73 -38.02
C LYS A 284 -7.09 -14.49 -37.73
N GLU A 285 -7.63 -13.42 -38.32
CA GLU A 285 -9.06 -13.13 -38.21
C GLU A 285 -9.87 -14.22 -38.91
N GLU A 286 -10.89 -14.73 -38.23
CA GLU A 286 -11.81 -15.70 -38.78
C GLU A 286 -13.22 -15.12 -38.77
N LYS A 287 -13.89 -15.22 -39.92
CA LYS A 287 -15.31 -14.85 -40.01
C LYS A 287 -16.13 -15.85 -39.22
N PHE A 288 -17.07 -15.34 -38.46
CA PHE A 288 -18.06 -16.16 -37.77
C PHE A 288 -19.45 -15.56 -37.96
N TRP A 289 -20.45 -16.41 -37.77
CA TRP A 289 -21.85 -16.13 -37.95
C TRP A 289 -22.59 -16.52 -36.68
N TYR A 290 -23.61 -15.73 -36.35
CA TYR A 290 -24.56 -16.00 -35.29
C TYR A 290 -25.92 -15.49 -35.74
N ILE A 291 -26.99 -16.01 -35.13
CA ILE A 291 -28.34 -15.52 -35.36
C ILE A 291 -28.66 -14.51 -34.26
N GLY A 292 -29.07 -13.30 -34.63
CA GLY A 292 -29.56 -12.29 -33.70
C GLY A 292 -31.06 -12.13 -33.84
N ILE A 293 -31.80 -12.16 -32.73
CA ILE A 293 -33.24 -11.88 -32.73
C ILE A 293 -33.51 -10.57 -32.02
N ASP A 294 -34.24 -9.68 -32.68
CA ASP A 294 -34.66 -8.39 -32.12
C ASP A 294 -36.18 -8.39 -31.94
N ILE A 295 -36.65 -8.29 -30.70
CA ILE A 295 -38.08 -8.15 -30.38
C ILE A 295 -38.36 -6.69 -30.04
N ARG A 296 -39.38 -6.10 -30.68
CA ARG A 296 -39.84 -4.74 -30.41
C ARG A 296 -41.18 -4.74 -29.69
N LYS A 297 -41.26 -4.00 -28.58
CA LYS A 297 -42.51 -3.70 -27.88
C LYS A 297 -42.65 -2.18 -27.74
N GLY A 298 -43.51 -1.58 -28.55
CA GLY A 298 -43.57 -0.12 -28.70
C GLY A 298 -42.21 0.44 -29.17
N ASN A 299 -41.66 1.39 -28.41
CA ASN A 299 -40.35 2.00 -28.71
C ASN A 299 -39.16 1.23 -28.12
N ILE A 300 -39.40 0.10 -27.43
CA ILE A 300 -38.33 -0.67 -26.77
C ILE A 300 -37.92 -1.82 -27.69
N LYS A 301 -36.63 -1.83 -28.07
CA LYS A 301 -35.99 -2.93 -28.80
C LYS A 301 -35.19 -3.78 -27.81
N THR A 302 -35.45 -5.08 -27.78
CA THR A 302 -34.70 -6.06 -26.98
C THR A 302 -34.01 -7.04 -27.90
N THR A 303 -32.68 -7.15 -27.81
CA THR A 303 -31.88 -8.11 -28.57
C THR A 303 -31.68 -9.38 -27.75
N PHE A 304 -32.02 -10.52 -28.33
CA PHE A 304 -31.81 -11.85 -27.80
C PHE A 304 -30.56 -12.46 -28.45
N SER A 305 -29.63 -12.89 -27.60
CA SER A 305 -28.37 -13.54 -27.99
C SER A 305 -28.58 -15.04 -28.14
N TRP A 306 -28.08 -15.61 -29.22
CA TRP A 306 -28.15 -17.05 -29.46
C TRP A 306 -27.36 -17.82 -28.40
N GLU A 307 -27.91 -18.91 -27.87
CA GLU A 307 -27.22 -19.74 -26.87
C GLU A 307 -26.07 -20.57 -27.47
N ARG A 308 -26.05 -20.76 -28.80
CA ARG A 308 -24.94 -21.45 -29.46
C ARG A 308 -23.69 -20.55 -29.50
N PRO A 309 -22.48 -21.15 -29.48
CA PRO A 309 -21.27 -20.41 -29.78
C PRO A 309 -21.30 -19.88 -31.22
N ASN A 310 -20.42 -18.92 -31.50
CA ASN A 310 -20.17 -18.43 -32.85
C ASN A 310 -19.90 -19.60 -33.82
N ILE A 311 -20.57 -19.61 -34.96
CA ILE A 311 -20.43 -20.63 -36.01
C ILE A 311 -19.46 -20.12 -37.06
N PHE A 312 -18.48 -20.94 -37.48
CA PHE A 312 -17.43 -20.55 -38.43
C PHE A 312 -17.66 -21.04 -39.85
N ASP A 313 -18.78 -21.71 -40.10
CA ASP A 313 -19.24 -22.11 -41.44
C ASP A 313 -20.57 -21.40 -41.78
N PRO A 314 -20.63 -20.59 -42.85
CA PRO A 314 -21.83 -19.83 -43.19
C PRO A 314 -23.00 -20.74 -43.57
N LEU A 315 -22.75 -21.89 -44.21
CA LEU A 315 -23.81 -22.81 -44.61
C LEU A 315 -24.46 -23.45 -43.38
N THR A 316 -23.68 -23.84 -42.39
CA THR A 316 -24.16 -24.35 -41.11
C THR A 316 -25.02 -23.32 -40.38
N ALA A 317 -24.55 -22.07 -40.28
CA ALA A 317 -25.34 -20.99 -39.68
C ALA A 317 -26.66 -20.75 -40.45
N PHE A 318 -26.60 -20.79 -41.78
CA PHE A 318 -27.79 -20.67 -42.63
C PHE A 318 -28.75 -21.85 -42.48
N CYS A 319 -28.25 -23.07 -42.33
CA CYS A 319 -29.07 -24.26 -42.06
C CYS A 319 -29.82 -24.13 -40.73
N PHE A 320 -29.15 -23.68 -39.66
CA PHE A 320 -29.83 -23.41 -38.38
C PHE A 320 -30.93 -22.36 -38.54
N PHE A 321 -30.64 -21.25 -39.21
CA PHE A 321 -31.61 -20.20 -39.50
C PHE A 321 -32.80 -20.74 -40.30
N LYS A 322 -32.54 -21.43 -41.42
CA LYS A 322 -33.58 -21.95 -42.30
C LYS A 322 -34.44 -22.98 -41.59
N ASN A 323 -33.84 -23.86 -40.78
CA ASN A 323 -34.58 -24.85 -40.01
C ASN A 323 -35.51 -24.19 -38.99
N ALA A 324 -34.99 -23.25 -38.20
CA ALA A 324 -35.78 -22.49 -37.23
C ALA A 324 -36.91 -21.67 -37.90
N TYR A 325 -36.62 -20.99 -39.00
CA TYR A 325 -37.62 -20.22 -39.76
C TYR A 325 -38.68 -21.11 -40.41
N SER A 326 -38.30 -22.30 -40.90
CA SER A 326 -39.26 -23.24 -41.50
C SER A 326 -40.21 -23.84 -40.47
N GLU A 327 -39.75 -24.02 -39.22
CA GLU A 327 -40.57 -24.56 -38.13
C GLU A 327 -41.44 -23.50 -37.46
N ALA A 328 -40.91 -22.30 -37.21
CA ALA A 328 -41.56 -21.28 -36.36
C ALA A 328 -41.85 -19.94 -37.06
N GLY A 329 -41.44 -19.75 -38.30
CA GLY A 329 -41.64 -18.49 -39.04
C GLY A 329 -41.01 -17.30 -38.30
N GLU A 330 -41.79 -16.23 -38.12
CA GLU A 330 -41.39 -15.04 -37.34
C GLU A 330 -41.83 -15.09 -35.87
N GLU A 331 -42.46 -16.18 -35.43
CA GLU A 331 -42.97 -16.33 -34.08
C GLU A 331 -41.97 -17.06 -33.18
N GLY A 332 -41.70 -16.52 -32.00
CA GLY A 332 -40.86 -17.16 -30.98
C GLY A 332 -41.61 -17.31 -29.67
N GLU A 333 -41.32 -18.38 -28.93
CA GLU A 333 -41.97 -18.73 -27.67
C GLU A 333 -41.07 -18.37 -26.48
N ILE A 334 -41.60 -17.63 -25.50
CA ILE A 334 -40.90 -17.43 -24.23
C ILE A 334 -41.08 -18.67 -23.37
N ILE A 335 -40.03 -19.47 -23.26
CA ILE A 335 -40.08 -20.76 -22.56
C ILE A 335 -39.65 -20.66 -21.09
N ASN A 336 -38.94 -19.59 -20.71
CA ASN A 336 -38.53 -19.37 -19.33
C ASN A 336 -38.28 -17.89 -19.05
N ILE A 337 -38.69 -17.44 -17.86
CA ILE A 337 -38.33 -16.14 -17.29
C ILE A 337 -37.80 -16.44 -15.89
N GLU A 338 -36.51 -16.21 -15.70
CA GLU A 338 -35.86 -16.45 -14.42
C GLU A 338 -35.33 -15.14 -13.85
N GLU A 339 -35.72 -14.84 -12.62
CA GLU A 339 -35.22 -13.71 -11.85
C GLU A 339 -34.38 -14.23 -10.69
N LYS A 340 -33.12 -13.80 -10.63
CA LYS A 340 -32.18 -14.20 -9.59
C LYS A 340 -31.61 -12.98 -8.87
N PRO A 341 -31.62 -12.97 -7.52
CA PRO A 341 -30.89 -11.94 -6.79
C PRO A 341 -29.41 -12.05 -7.13
N THR A 342 -28.77 -10.90 -7.35
CA THR A 342 -27.34 -10.79 -7.63
C THR A 342 -26.72 -9.71 -6.76
N SER A 343 -25.43 -9.81 -6.50
CA SER A 343 -24.69 -8.81 -5.74
C SER A 343 -23.42 -8.42 -6.48
N ASN A 344 -23.11 -7.13 -6.49
CA ASN A 344 -21.79 -6.65 -6.85
C ASN A 344 -21.03 -6.30 -5.56
N TRP A 345 -19.90 -6.97 -5.36
CA TRP A 345 -19.16 -6.89 -4.12
C TRP A 345 -18.52 -5.53 -3.93
N ALA A 346 -18.54 -5.06 -2.69
CA ALA A 346 -17.70 -3.96 -2.26
C ALA A 346 -16.23 -4.27 -2.60
N PRO A 347 -15.45 -3.25 -3.00
CA PRO A 347 -14.07 -3.47 -3.36
C PRO A 347 -13.26 -3.93 -2.15
N LEU A 348 -12.23 -4.74 -2.41
CA LEU A 348 -11.23 -5.05 -1.39
C LEU A 348 -10.46 -3.79 -0.95
N PRO A 349 -9.86 -3.80 0.25
CA PRO A 349 -8.95 -2.76 0.69
C PRO A 349 -7.85 -2.48 -0.35
N LEU A 350 -7.49 -1.21 -0.47
CA LEU A 350 -6.67 -0.73 -1.58
C LEU A 350 -5.18 -1.06 -1.37
N THR A 351 -4.58 -1.76 -2.32
CA THR A 351 -3.13 -2.02 -2.37
C THR A 351 -2.43 -1.09 -3.35
N THR A 352 -1.10 -1.07 -3.35
CA THR A 352 -0.30 -0.29 -4.31
C THR A 352 -0.60 -0.69 -5.76
N VAL A 353 -0.69 -1.99 -6.04
CA VAL A 353 -0.92 -2.50 -7.39
C VAL A 353 -2.30 -2.10 -7.91
N GLU A 354 -3.33 -2.21 -7.06
CA GLU A 354 -4.69 -1.84 -7.45
C GLU A 354 -4.82 -0.32 -7.62
N LEU A 355 -4.18 0.49 -6.77
CA LEU A 355 -4.09 1.95 -6.96
C LEU A 355 -3.48 2.30 -8.32
N GLN A 356 -2.34 1.69 -8.67
CA GLN A 356 -1.65 1.96 -9.94
C GLN A 356 -2.49 1.55 -11.16
N LYS A 357 -3.13 0.37 -11.11
CA LYS A 357 -4.02 -0.11 -12.20
C LYS A 357 -5.22 0.81 -12.38
N ASP A 358 -5.88 1.20 -11.29
CA ASP A 358 -7.07 2.04 -11.35
C ASP A 358 -6.73 3.47 -11.78
N CYS A 359 -5.62 4.04 -11.32
CA CYS A 359 -5.15 5.34 -11.80
C CYS A 359 -4.79 5.32 -13.29
N ALA A 360 -4.18 4.25 -13.79
CA ALA A 360 -3.92 4.10 -15.23
C ALA A 360 -5.23 3.97 -16.03
N ARG A 361 -6.20 3.21 -15.53
CA ARG A 361 -7.50 2.99 -16.17
C ARG A 361 -8.32 4.28 -16.24
N TYR A 362 -8.54 4.92 -15.09
CA TYR A 362 -9.47 6.04 -14.94
C TYR A 362 -8.83 7.41 -15.23
N PHE A 363 -7.57 7.62 -14.86
CA PHE A 363 -6.94 8.93 -14.90
C PHE A 363 -5.81 9.06 -15.92
N LYS A 364 -5.48 7.97 -16.63
CA LYS A 364 -4.38 7.90 -17.60
C LYS A 364 -3.02 8.31 -17.00
N MET A 365 -2.85 8.07 -15.70
CA MET A 365 -1.60 8.33 -14.99
C MET A 365 -0.67 7.12 -15.11
N SER A 366 0.62 7.34 -15.35
CA SER A 366 1.59 6.26 -15.25
C SER A 366 1.68 5.74 -13.82
N ALA A 367 2.11 4.49 -13.64
CA ALA A 367 2.27 3.87 -12.32
C ALA A 367 3.22 4.66 -11.42
N LYS A 368 4.26 5.27 -12.00
CA LYS A 368 5.21 6.14 -11.31
C LYS A 368 4.54 7.43 -10.85
N GLU A 369 3.86 8.15 -11.74
CA GLU A 369 3.19 9.40 -11.36
C GLU A 369 2.11 9.20 -10.30
N ALA A 370 1.37 8.09 -10.37
CA ALA A 370 0.37 7.74 -9.36
C ALA A 370 1.03 7.52 -7.99
N LEU A 371 2.10 6.73 -7.92
CA LEU A 371 2.78 6.43 -6.67
C LEU A 371 3.51 7.65 -6.08
N ASP A 372 4.22 8.42 -6.91
CA ASP A 372 4.90 9.66 -6.50
C ASP A 372 3.90 10.68 -5.92
N THR A 373 2.71 10.78 -6.53
CA THR A 373 1.65 11.68 -6.04
C THR A 373 1.04 11.17 -4.74
N ALA A 374 0.79 9.86 -4.62
CA ALA A 374 0.30 9.25 -3.38
C ALA A 374 1.32 9.40 -2.23
N GLU A 375 2.61 9.24 -2.50
CA GLU A 375 3.69 9.46 -1.53
C GLU A 375 3.74 10.91 -1.07
N LYS A 376 3.51 11.87 -1.98
CA LYS A 376 3.44 13.28 -1.62
C LYS A 376 2.28 13.54 -0.66
N LEU A 377 1.11 12.93 -0.88
CA LEU A 377 -0.05 13.03 0.01
C LEU A 377 0.20 12.35 1.37
N TYR A 378 0.85 11.19 1.39
CA TYR A 378 1.31 10.54 2.63
C TYR A 378 2.28 11.44 3.41
N ASN A 379 3.26 12.03 2.72
CA ASN A 379 4.22 12.97 3.32
C ASN A 379 3.57 14.27 3.81
N GLN A 380 2.37 14.59 3.34
CA GLN A 380 1.55 15.69 3.86
C GLN A 380 0.62 15.25 5.00
N GLY A 381 0.52 13.93 5.27
CA GLY A 381 -0.30 13.36 6.34
C GLY A 381 -1.74 13.00 5.94
N PHE A 382 -2.09 13.11 4.65
CA PHE A 382 -3.46 12.88 4.18
C PHE A 382 -3.80 11.40 3.96
N LEU A 383 -2.82 10.60 3.55
CA LEU A 383 -2.96 9.17 3.27
C LEU A 383 -2.05 8.33 4.17
N SER A 384 -2.41 7.05 4.34
CA SER A 384 -1.48 6.04 4.84
C SER A 384 -0.36 5.78 3.82
N TYR A 385 0.70 5.11 4.26
CA TYR A 385 1.85 4.80 3.41
C TYR A 385 1.43 4.02 2.15
N PRO A 386 1.75 4.52 0.93
CA PRO A 386 1.15 4.02 -0.30
C PRO A 386 1.91 2.85 -0.94
N ARG A 387 2.95 2.31 -0.29
CA ARG A 387 3.69 1.12 -0.70
C ARG A 387 3.36 -0.03 0.24
N THR A 388 2.30 -0.75 -0.07
CA THR A 388 1.80 -1.89 0.71
C THR A 388 1.14 -2.91 -0.20
N GLU A 389 1.37 -4.18 0.12
CA GLU A 389 0.68 -5.31 -0.49
C GLU A 389 -0.55 -5.73 0.31
N THR A 390 -0.76 -5.13 1.48
CA THR A 390 -1.80 -5.50 2.44
C THR A 390 -3.19 -5.12 1.94
N ASP A 391 -4.07 -6.12 1.83
CA ASP A 391 -5.49 -5.97 1.50
C ASP A 391 -6.40 -6.37 2.67
N ILE A 392 -5.89 -6.22 3.90
CA ILE A 392 -6.56 -6.56 5.16
C ILE A 392 -6.36 -5.42 6.17
N PHE A 393 -7.46 -4.85 6.69
CA PHE A 393 -7.35 -3.86 7.77
C PHE A 393 -7.05 -4.55 9.13
N PRO A 394 -6.13 -4.02 9.95
CA PRO A 394 -5.89 -4.57 11.29
C PRO A 394 -7.15 -4.52 12.17
N LYS A 395 -7.44 -5.60 12.90
CA LYS A 395 -8.66 -5.74 13.73
C LYS A 395 -8.85 -4.63 14.77
N GLY A 396 -7.76 -4.05 15.27
CA GLY A 396 -7.80 -2.95 16.25
C GLY A 396 -7.93 -1.55 15.64
N MET A 397 -7.99 -1.42 14.30
CA MET A 397 -8.10 -0.12 13.65
C MET A 397 -9.53 0.40 13.70
N ASP A 398 -9.71 1.62 14.21
CA ASP A 398 -11.02 2.28 14.27
C ASP A 398 -11.39 2.92 12.92
N LEU A 399 -11.93 2.09 12.02
CA LEU A 399 -12.36 2.53 10.69
C LEU A 399 -13.52 3.53 10.75
N LYS A 400 -14.39 3.43 11.76
CA LYS A 400 -15.53 4.36 11.90
C LYS A 400 -15.05 5.77 12.18
N LYS A 401 -14.03 5.94 13.03
CA LYS A 401 -13.40 7.25 13.28
C LYS A 401 -12.74 7.83 12.03
N LEU A 402 -12.17 7.00 11.16
CA LEU A 402 -11.64 7.45 9.88
C LEU A 402 -12.75 7.90 8.92
N ILE A 403 -13.89 7.20 8.89
CA ILE A 403 -15.08 7.60 8.13
C ILE A 403 -15.65 8.91 8.68
N GLU A 404 -15.73 9.07 10.00
CA GLU A 404 -16.25 10.26 10.67
C GLU A 404 -15.47 11.51 10.25
N LYS A 405 -14.13 11.42 10.18
CA LYS A 405 -13.28 12.50 9.68
C LYS A 405 -13.69 12.96 8.27
N GLN A 406 -14.23 12.07 7.42
CA GLN A 406 -14.63 12.38 6.04
C GLN A 406 -16.04 12.96 5.89
N SER A 407 -16.85 13.00 6.95
CA SER A 407 -18.24 13.49 6.94
C SER A 407 -18.39 14.96 6.53
N GLN A 408 -17.33 15.76 6.67
CA GLN A 408 -17.31 17.19 6.36
C GLN A 408 -17.20 17.50 4.86
N SER A 409 -16.91 16.49 4.03
CA SER A 409 -16.75 16.68 2.59
C SER A 409 -18.07 17.06 1.91
N GLN A 410 -18.06 18.10 1.08
CA GLN A 410 -19.21 18.43 0.24
C GLN A 410 -19.48 17.39 -0.86
N ILE A 411 -18.48 16.56 -1.20
CA ILE A 411 -18.54 15.63 -2.34
C ILE A 411 -19.03 14.24 -1.90
N TRP A 412 -18.63 13.78 -0.71
CA TRP A 412 -18.95 12.42 -0.20
C TRP A 412 -19.35 12.40 1.28
N GLY A 413 -19.41 13.54 1.95
CA GLY A 413 -19.68 13.62 3.39
C GLY A 413 -21.05 13.11 3.78
N SER A 414 -22.06 13.31 2.91
CA SER A 414 -23.39 12.70 3.07
C SER A 414 -23.31 11.18 3.08
N TYR A 415 -22.58 10.57 2.13
CA TYR A 415 -22.37 9.13 2.07
C TYR A 415 -21.63 8.60 3.31
N ALA A 416 -20.58 9.29 3.74
CA ALA A 416 -19.84 8.94 4.96
C ALA A 416 -20.73 9.01 6.23
N SER A 417 -21.58 10.04 6.33
CA SER A 417 -22.52 10.20 7.44
C SER A 417 -23.58 9.09 7.45
N THR A 418 -24.15 8.78 6.28
CA THR A 418 -25.10 7.68 6.10
C THR A 418 -24.49 6.32 6.44
N LEU A 419 -23.22 6.07 6.10
CA LEU A 419 -22.51 4.84 6.49
C LEU A 419 -22.52 4.64 8.01
N LEU A 420 -22.27 5.71 8.77
CA LEU A 420 -22.19 5.68 10.23
C LEU A 420 -23.58 5.63 10.90
N ASN A 421 -24.53 6.42 10.40
CA ASN A 421 -25.79 6.66 11.09
C ASN A 421 -26.90 5.66 10.72
N GLU A 422 -26.86 5.06 9.53
CA GLU A 422 -27.94 4.19 9.03
C GLU A 422 -27.60 2.70 9.07
N ASN A 423 -26.64 2.30 9.93
CA ASN A 423 -26.17 0.91 10.03
C ASN A 423 -25.79 0.31 8.66
N LYS A 424 -25.19 1.15 7.80
CA LYS A 424 -24.70 0.79 6.46
C LYS A 424 -23.21 0.44 6.45
N PHE A 425 -22.47 0.82 7.49
CA PHE A 425 -21.11 0.36 7.72
C PHE A 425 -21.06 -1.17 7.79
N ARG A 426 -20.12 -1.75 7.06
CA ARG A 426 -19.64 -3.12 7.26
C ARG A 426 -18.14 -3.10 7.45
N GLN A 427 -17.66 -4.06 8.24
CA GLN A 427 -16.24 -4.33 8.25
C GLN A 427 -15.80 -4.72 6.83
N PRO A 428 -14.73 -4.09 6.30
CA PRO A 428 -14.18 -4.45 5.02
C PRO A 428 -13.95 -5.95 4.86
N ARG A 429 -14.26 -6.47 3.67
CA ARG A 429 -13.90 -7.84 3.33
C ARG A 429 -12.39 -7.96 3.25
N GLU A 430 -11.86 -8.95 3.97
CA GLU A 430 -10.43 -9.27 3.95
C GLU A 430 -10.02 -9.89 2.61
N GLY A 431 -8.88 -9.45 2.07
CA GLY A 431 -8.23 -10.12 0.95
C GLY A 431 -7.36 -11.29 1.42
N LYS A 432 -6.22 -11.49 0.77
CA LYS A 432 -5.32 -12.65 1.03
C LYS A 432 -3.89 -12.24 1.41
N HIS A 433 -3.59 -10.95 1.41
CA HIS A 433 -2.23 -10.43 1.46
C HIS A 433 -2.06 -9.51 2.67
N ASP A 434 -0.98 -9.71 3.42
CA ASP A 434 -0.58 -8.91 4.56
C ASP A 434 0.95 -8.86 4.62
N ASP A 435 1.52 -7.67 4.39
CA ASP A 435 2.95 -7.41 4.46
C ASP A 435 3.49 -7.32 5.90
N LYS A 436 2.58 -7.33 6.90
CA LYS A 436 2.84 -7.21 8.34
C LYS A 436 3.54 -5.91 8.76
N ALA A 437 3.57 -4.91 7.87
CA ALA A 437 4.22 -3.62 8.08
C ALA A 437 3.21 -2.48 8.00
N HIS A 438 2.37 -2.48 6.98
CA HIS A 438 1.48 -1.38 6.64
C HIS A 438 0.03 -1.85 6.48
N PRO A 439 -0.96 -1.06 6.94
CA PRO A 439 -2.35 -1.27 6.59
C PRO A 439 -2.60 -0.89 5.12
N PRO A 440 -3.76 -1.27 4.55
CA PRO A 440 -4.16 -0.86 3.20
C PRO A 440 -4.11 0.66 3.01
N ILE A 441 -4.06 1.13 1.77
CA ILE A 441 -4.04 2.56 1.43
C ILE A 441 -5.40 3.19 1.75
N HIS A 442 -5.43 4.19 2.66
CA HIS A 442 -6.66 4.82 3.13
C HIS A 442 -6.44 6.29 3.56
N PRO A 443 -7.51 7.12 3.62
CA PRO A 443 -7.39 8.50 4.09
C PRO A 443 -7.25 8.58 5.63
N ILE A 444 -6.37 9.46 6.11
CA ILE A 444 -6.04 9.63 7.54
C ILE A 444 -6.75 10.85 8.16
N ILE A 445 -6.81 11.95 7.40
CA ILE A 445 -7.50 13.19 7.76
C ILE A 445 -8.28 13.71 6.57
N TRP A 446 -9.30 14.51 6.82
CA TRP A 446 -10.03 15.20 5.76
C TRP A 446 -9.34 16.51 5.35
N THR A 447 -9.54 16.90 4.09
CA THR A 447 -9.15 18.19 3.51
C THR A 447 -10.15 18.58 2.42
N ASP A 448 -10.36 19.89 2.25
CA ASP A 448 -11.12 20.48 1.15
C ASP A 448 -10.38 20.41 -0.20
N MET A 449 -9.12 19.94 -0.21
CA MET A 449 -8.23 19.85 -1.37
C MET A 449 -7.93 21.20 -2.03
N GLY A 450 -8.13 22.33 -1.34
CA GLY A 450 -7.97 23.67 -1.91
C GLY A 450 -6.54 23.93 -2.42
N ASN A 451 -5.54 23.37 -1.72
CA ASN A 451 -4.12 23.51 -2.05
C ASN A 451 -3.56 22.39 -2.94
N PHE A 452 -4.41 21.48 -3.43
CA PHE A 452 -3.98 20.34 -4.23
C PHE A 452 -3.98 20.68 -5.72
N ASN A 453 -2.99 20.15 -6.44
CA ASN A 453 -3.05 20.11 -7.91
C ASN A 453 -4.04 19.03 -8.38
N ASP A 454 -4.34 19.01 -9.68
CA ASP A 454 -5.35 18.11 -10.25
C ASP A 454 -5.06 16.62 -10.04
N LYS A 455 -3.79 16.21 -10.07
CA LYS A 455 -3.38 14.83 -9.84
C LYS A 455 -3.56 14.43 -8.38
N GLU A 456 -3.19 15.32 -7.46
CA GLU A 456 -3.38 15.15 -6.01
C GLU A 456 -4.86 15.03 -5.66
N LYS A 457 -5.72 15.88 -6.23
CA LYS A 457 -7.18 15.81 -6.09
C LYS A 457 -7.72 14.46 -6.52
N LYS A 458 -7.36 14.01 -7.73
CA LYS A 458 -7.82 12.72 -8.28
C LYS A 458 -7.43 11.53 -7.40
N ILE A 459 -6.18 11.47 -6.94
CA ILE A 459 -5.72 10.36 -6.10
C ILE A 459 -6.39 10.40 -4.73
N TYR A 460 -6.41 11.57 -4.07
CA TYR A 460 -7.02 11.68 -2.75
C TYR A 460 -8.51 11.34 -2.77
N GLU A 461 -9.25 11.87 -3.75
CA GLU A 461 -10.67 11.55 -3.95
C GLU A 461 -10.86 10.05 -4.24
N TYR A 462 -10.06 9.46 -5.12
CA TYR A 462 -10.14 8.04 -5.45
C TYR A 462 -9.93 7.16 -4.22
N VAL A 463 -8.83 7.39 -3.47
CA VAL A 463 -8.51 6.63 -2.25
C VAL A 463 -9.62 6.78 -1.22
N THR A 464 -10.16 7.98 -1.05
CA THR A 464 -11.24 8.24 -0.09
C THR A 464 -12.53 7.52 -0.47
N ARG A 465 -12.97 7.64 -1.73
CA ARG A 465 -14.15 6.93 -2.23
C ARG A 465 -13.99 5.41 -2.17
N ARG A 466 -12.79 4.90 -2.51
CA ARG A 466 -12.46 3.48 -2.44
C ARG A 466 -12.54 2.96 -1.00
N PHE A 467 -12.02 3.72 -0.04
CA PHE A 467 -12.11 3.40 1.39
C PHE A 467 -13.56 3.37 1.88
N LEU A 468 -14.36 4.39 1.56
CA LEU A 468 -15.79 4.43 1.95
C LEU A 468 -16.58 3.28 1.32
N ALA A 469 -16.34 2.97 0.04
CA ALA A 469 -16.97 1.84 -0.64
C ALA A 469 -16.56 0.49 -0.02
N CYS A 470 -15.30 0.34 0.35
CA CYS A 470 -14.76 -0.85 1.03
C CYS A 470 -15.43 -1.10 2.40
N CYS A 471 -15.81 -0.02 3.10
CA CYS A 471 -16.55 -0.09 4.37
C CYS A 471 -18.08 -0.14 4.20
N SER A 472 -18.57 -0.29 2.97
CA SER A 472 -20.00 -0.29 2.65
C SER A 472 -20.55 -1.71 2.47
N LYS A 473 -21.87 -1.82 2.33
CA LYS A 473 -22.53 -3.05 1.91
C LYS A 473 -22.31 -3.29 0.42
N ASP A 474 -22.32 -4.56 0.03
CA ASP A 474 -22.37 -4.95 -1.38
C ASP A 474 -23.61 -4.34 -2.03
N ALA A 475 -23.49 -3.94 -3.30
CA ALA A 475 -24.65 -3.53 -4.07
C ALA A 475 -25.49 -4.78 -4.36
N THR A 476 -26.77 -4.74 -4.01
CA THR A 476 -27.72 -5.82 -4.29
C THR A 476 -28.60 -5.43 -5.46
N GLY A 477 -28.90 -6.37 -6.34
CA GLY A 477 -29.81 -6.16 -7.45
C GLY A 477 -30.49 -7.46 -7.84
N SER A 478 -31.24 -7.41 -8.94
CA SER A 478 -31.91 -8.55 -9.51
C SER A 478 -31.54 -8.70 -10.98
N LYS A 479 -31.13 -9.90 -11.36
CA LYS A 479 -30.80 -10.26 -12.74
C LYS A 479 -31.96 -11.07 -13.32
N THR A 480 -32.63 -10.53 -14.31
CA THR A 480 -33.70 -11.22 -15.04
C THR A 480 -33.13 -11.77 -16.34
N THR A 481 -33.30 -13.07 -16.58
CA THR A 481 -32.93 -13.73 -17.82
C THR A 481 -34.18 -14.30 -18.46
N VAL A 482 -34.47 -13.85 -19.68
CA VAL A 482 -35.60 -14.33 -20.48
C VAL A 482 -35.05 -15.27 -21.54
N LYS A 483 -35.59 -16.49 -21.62
CA LYS A 483 -35.26 -17.46 -22.66
C LYS A 483 -36.35 -17.51 -23.71
N LEU A 484 -35.94 -17.34 -24.95
CA LEU A 484 -36.75 -17.42 -26.15
C LEU A 484 -36.38 -18.68 -26.92
N LYS A 485 -37.37 -19.46 -27.30
CA LYS A 485 -37.25 -20.57 -28.26
C LYS A 485 -37.76 -20.09 -29.61
N TRP A 486 -36.99 -20.32 -30.66
CA TRP A 486 -37.38 -20.05 -32.04
C TRP A 486 -37.07 -21.28 -32.89
N GLY A 487 -38.12 -22.02 -33.26
CA GLY A 487 -37.98 -23.39 -33.77
C GLY A 487 -37.19 -24.28 -32.79
N PRO A 488 -36.13 -24.98 -33.22
CA PRO A 488 -35.28 -25.77 -32.33
C PRO A 488 -34.20 -24.96 -31.61
N GLU A 489 -34.07 -23.66 -31.90
CA GLU A 489 -32.98 -22.81 -31.43
C GLU A 489 -33.35 -22.01 -30.18
N LEU A 490 -32.38 -21.80 -29.29
CA LEU A 490 -32.56 -21.12 -28.01
C LEU A 490 -31.77 -19.82 -27.95
N PHE A 491 -32.40 -18.80 -27.38
CA PHE A 491 -31.83 -17.46 -27.23
C PHE A 491 -32.09 -16.92 -25.83
N ASN A 492 -31.25 -15.99 -25.37
CA ASN A 492 -31.41 -15.32 -24.10
C ASN A 492 -31.30 -13.79 -24.21
N ALA A 493 -32.08 -13.10 -23.39
CA ALA A 493 -31.90 -11.68 -23.10
C ALA A 493 -31.75 -11.51 -21.59
N THR A 494 -30.83 -10.65 -21.18
CA THR A 494 -30.52 -10.41 -19.77
C THR A 494 -30.71 -8.94 -19.41
N GLY A 495 -31.44 -8.68 -18.32
CA GLY A 495 -31.57 -7.37 -17.69
C GLY A 495 -31.01 -7.37 -16.26
N LEU A 496 -30.52 -6.22 -15.80
CA LEU A 496 -30.04 -6.01 -14.43
C LEU A 496 -30.73 -4.78 -13.84
N THR A 497 -31.37 -4.96 -12.69
CA THR A 497 -31.98 -3.89 -11.89
C THR A 497 -31.24 -3.80 -10.56
N SER A 498 -30.82 -2.61 -10.14
CA SER A 498 -30.02 -2.36 -8.93
C SER A 498 -30.71 -1.42 -7.95
#